data_AF-A0A524HWT6-F1
#
_entry.id   AF-A0A524HWT6-F1
#
_cell.length_a   1.000
_cell.length_b   1.000
_cell.length_c   1.000
_cell.angle_alpha   90.00
_cell.angle_beta   90.00
_cell.angle_gamma   90.00
#
_symmetry.space_group_name_H-M   'P 1'
#
loop_
_entity.id
_entity.type
_entity.pdbx_description
1 polymer ?
#
loop_
_entity_poly.entity_id
_entity_poly.type
_entity_poly.pdbx_seq_one_letter_code
_entity_poly.pdbx_strand_id
1 'polypeptide(L)'
;MVGASPNSARPSYFAMKYLLEKSFKIIPVNPGMAGKEILGQKVYASLGEVPPPIDMIDIFRNSEAAAGITDEAIANKERLGASILWMQLGVINHEAAERAEAAGFTVIMNRCPKIEYGRLSGEIGWYGVNRRVIDNRKPHAFNKGGSLARG
;
A
#
# COMPACT_ATOMS: atom_id res chain seq x y z
N MET A 1 1.19 6.25 2.58
CA MET A 1 1.06 5.07 3.46
C MET A 1 1.02 5.52 4.91
N VAL A 2 -0.15 5.43 5.55
CA VAL A 2 -0.38 5.81 6.94
C VAL A 2 -0.08 4.62 7.86
N GLY A 3 0.68 4.88 8.92
CA GLY A 3 1.18 3.83 9.82
C GLY A 3 2.47 3.16 9.33
N ALA A 4 3.23 3.82 8.46
CA ALA A 4 4.52 3.34 8.00
C ALA A 4 5.49 3.16 9.19
N SER A 5 6.19 2.04 9.26
CA SER A 5 7.11 1.72 10.37
C SER A 5 8.47 1.33 9.83
N PRO A 6 9.60 1.72 10.48
CA PRO A 6 10.93 1.24 10.14
C PRO A 6 11.19 -0.19 10.61
N ASN A 7 10.32 -0.75 11.46
CA ASN A 7 10.50 -2.10 11.99
C ASN A 7 10.19 -3.12 10.89
N SER A 8 11.21 -3.89 10.50
CA SER A 8 11.11 -4.91 9.46
C SER A 8 10.14 -6.04 9.79
N ALA A 9 9.74 -6.25 11.04
CA ALA A 9 8.71 -7.22 11.40
C ALA A 9 7.27 -6.72 11.13
N ARG A 10 7.08 -5.42 10.86
CA ARG A 10 5.74 -4.85 10.64
C ARG A 10 5.30 -5.02 9.18
N PRO A 11 4.03 -5.39 8.92
CA PRO A 11 3.51 -5.55 7.55
C PRO A 11 3.70 -4.32 6.67
N SER A 12 3.55 -3.11 7.24
CA SER A 12 3.76 -1.83 6.54
C SER A 12 5.16 -1.69 5.95
N TYR A 13 6.20 -2.21 6.64
CA TYR A 13 7.58 -2.12 6.15
C TYR A 13 7.76 -2.96 4.89
N PHE A 14 7.26 -4.20 4.90
CA PHE A 14 7.33 -5.10 3.76
C PHE A 14 6.50 -4.59 2.57
N ALA A 15 5.28 -4.10 2.83
CA ALA A 15 4.44 -3.54 1.79
C ALA A 15 5.09 -2.31 1.13
N MET A 16 5.65 -1.42 1.94
CA MET A 16 6.36 -0.24 1.43
C MET A 16 7.58 -0.62 0.63
N LYS A 17 8.44 -1.51 1.15
CA LYS A 17 9.62 -1.99 0.44
C LYS A 17 9.27 -2.60 -0.91
N TYR A 18 8.26 -3.47 -0.94
CA TYR A 18 7.81 -4.13 -2.15
C TYR A 18 7.29 -3.12 -3.19
N LEU A 19 6.46 -2.16 -2.79
CA LEU A 19 5.94 -1.14 -3.70
C LEU A 19 7.04 -0.21 -4.22
N LEU A 20 8.00 0.17 -3.37
CA LEU A 20 9.18 0.94 -3.79
C LEU A 20 10.04 0.17 -4.80
N GLU A 21 10.24 -1.14 -4.61
CA GLU A 21 10.96 -2.02 -5.55
C GLU A 21 10.22 -2.14 -6.91
N LYS A 22 8.90 -1.96 -6.92
CA LYS A 22 8.07 -1.87 -8.12
C LYS A 22 7.97 -0.44 -8.68
N SER A 23 8.82 0.47 -8.21
CA SER A 23 8.91 1.88 -8.66
C SER A 23 7.67 2.72 -8.36
N PHE A 24 6.82 2.33 -7.40
CA PHE A 24 5.79 3.23 -6.88
C PHE A 24 6.43 4.30 -6.00
N LYS A 25 5.91 5.53 -6.10
CA LYS A 25 6.25 6.61 -5.17
C LYS A 25 5.45 6.43 -3.88
N ILE A 26 6.12 6.13 -2.78
CA ILE A 26 5.47 5.98 -1.48
C ILE A 26 5.86 7.14 -0.56
N ILE A 27 4.85 7.82 -0.03
CA ILE A 27 5.02 8.85 1.00
C ILE A 27 4.61 8.24 2.37
N PRO A 28 5.56 7.98 3.28
CA PRO A 28 5.25 7.43 4.60
C PRO A 28 4.71 8.50 5.55
N VAL A 29 3.64 8.14 6.28
CA VAL A 29 3.04 8.97 7.32
C VAL A 29 3.09 8.20 8.65
N ASN A 30 3.78 8.76 9.63
CA ASN A 30 3.87 8.26 11.00
C ASN A 30 4.31 9.39 11.95
N PRO A 31 3.43 9.86 12.85
CA PRO A 31 3.75 10.92 13.82
C PRO A 31 5.02 10.66 14.64
N GLY A 32 5.23 9.41 15.09
CA GLY A 32 6.40 9.06 15.92
C GLY A 32 7.73 9.03 15.18
N MET A 33 7.70 9.17 13.85
CA MET A 33 8.88 9.14 12.98
C MET A 33 8.97 10.38 12.09
N ALA A 34 8.15 11.41 12.32
CA ALA A 34 8.12 12.62 11.50
C ALA A 34 9.52 13.26 11.38
N GLY A 35 9.86 13.69 10.16
CA GLY A 35 11.16 14.29 9.84
C GLY A 35 12.32 13.30 9.67
N LYS A 36 12.12 12.01 10.01
CA LYS A 36 13.09 10.93 9.74
C LYS A 36 12.83 10.32 8.37
N GLU A 37 13.64 9.31 8.04
CA GLU A 37 13.49 8.52 6.83
C GLU A 37 13.13 7.06 7.15
N ILE A 38 12.31 6.46 6.27
CA ILE A 38 12.09 5.02 6.24
C ILE A 38 12.28 4.58 4.79
N LEU A 39 13.21 3.65 4.55
CA LEU A 39 13.57 3.18 3.20
C LEU A 39 13.95 4.34 2.24
N GLY A 40 14.65 5.34 2.76
CA GLY A 40 15.06 6.53 2.01
C GLY A 40 13.91 7.48 1.64
N GLN A 41 12.72 7.29 2.21
CA GLN A 41 11.56 8.17 2.03
C GLN A 41 11.36 9.02 3.28
N LYS A 42 11.22 10.34 3.11
CA LYS A 42 10.91 11.29 4.19
C LYS A 42 9.54 10.99 4.80
N VAL A 43 9.49 10.93 6.12
CA VAL A 43 8.27 10.67 6.89
C VAL A 43 7.58 11.96 7.33
N TYR A 44 6.27 12.00 7.13
CA TYR A 44 5.39 13.09 7.55
C TYR A 44 4.60 12.72 8.81
N ALA A 45 4.20 13.72 9.60
CA ALA A 45 3.45 13.45 10.83
C ALA A 45 1.99 13.06 10.53
N SER A 46 1.38 13.71 9.55
CA SER A 46 -0.06 13.63 9.25
C SER A 46 -0.31 13.70 7.74
N LEU A 47 -1.53 13.40 7.28
CA LEU A 47 -1.93 13.60 5.89
C LEU A 47 -1.94 15.09 5.51
N GLY A 48 -2.20 15.97 6.49
CA GLY A 48 -2.15 17.42 6.32
C GLY A 48 -0.81 17.97 5.80
N GLU A 49 0.30 17.32 6.14
CA GLU A 49 1.65 17.73 5.73
C GLU A 49 2.12 17.08 4.43
N VAL A 50 1.38 16.08 3.92
CA VAL A 50 1.76 15.36 2.70
C VAL A 50 1.63 16.27 1.48
N PRO A 51 2.68 16.36 0.63
CA PRO A 51 2.61 17.15 -0.59
C PRO A 51 1.74 16.45 -1.65
N PRO A 52 0.89 17.20 -2.37
CA PRO A 52 0.16 16.66 -3.52
C PRO A 52 1.04 16.51 -4.77
N PRO A 53 0.57 15.79 -5.79
CA PRO A 53 -0.61 14.93 -5.79
C PRO A 53 -0.32 13.54 -5.22
N ILE A 54 -1.34 12.88 -4.66
CA ILE A 54 -1.32 11.45 -4.37
C ILE A 54 -2.57 10.77 -4.92
N ASP A 55 -2.44 9.55 -5.43
CA ASP A 55 -3.56 8.83 -6.02
C ASP A 55 -4.38 8.07 -4.96
N MET A 56 -3.68 7.52 -3.97
CA MET A 56 -4.23 6.56 -3.00
C MET A 56 -3.66 6.75 -1.59
N ILE A 57 -4.54 6.60 -0.59
CA ILE A 57 -4.20 6.58 0.83
C ILE A 57 -4.29 5.15 1.35
N ASP A 58 -3.15 4.57 1.73
CA ASP A 58 -3.03 3.20 2.23
C ASP A 58 -2.83 3.16 3.76
N ILE A 59 -3.75 2.52 4.50
CA ILE A 59 -3.87 2.58 5.97
C ILE A 59 -3.47 1.25 6.62
N PHE A 60 -2.40 1.27 7.43
CA PHE A 60 -1.88 0.13 8.22
C PHE A 60 -2.15 0.24 9.73
N ARG A 61 -3.11 1.06 10.14
CA ARG A 61 -3.48 1.26 11.55
C ARG A 61 -4.74 0.46 11.89
N ASN A 62 -4.96 0.15 13.16
CA ASN A 62 -6.13 -0.61 13.63
C ASN A 62 -7.46 0.11 13.30
N SER A 63 -8.59 -0.60 13.34
CA SER A 63 -9.91 -0.07 12.97
C SER A 63 -10.32 1.19 13.74
N GLU A 64 -9.91 1.31 15.01
CA GLU A 64 -10.18 2.48 15.86
C GLU A 64 -9.46 3.73 15.33
N ALA A 65 -8.16 3.62 15.01
CA ALA A 65 -7.42 4.71 14.40
C ALA A 65 -7.83 4.94 12.94
N ALA A 66 -8.30 3.91 12.23
CA ALA A 66 -8.71 4.01 10.83
C ALA A 66 -9.88 4.98 10.63
N ALA A 67 -10.81 5.07 11.59
CA ALA A 67 -11.90 6.05 11.54
C ALA A 67 -11.36 7.49 11.48
N GLY A 68 -10.52 7.87 12.44
CA GLY A 68 -9.94 9.23 12.48
C GLY A 68 -9.03 9.53 11.28
N ILE A 69 -8.28 8.54 10.78
CA ILE A 69 -7.48 8.68 9.55
C ILE A 69 -8.38 8.87 8.32
N THR A 70 -9.54 8.22 8.31
CA THR A 70 -10.52 8.37 7.23
C THR A 70 -11.11 9.77 7.23
N ASP A 71 -11.47 10.30 8.39
CA ASP A 71 -11.97 11.68 8.51
C ASP A 71 -10.89 12.70 8.09
N GLU A 72 -9.62 12.46 8.46
CA GLU A 72 -8.48 13.25 7.99
C GLU A 72 -8.28 13.16 6.47
N ALA A 73 -8.43 11.95 5.89
CA ALA A 73 -8.35 11.73 4.45
C ALA A 73 -9.45 12.49 3.69
N ILE A 74 -10.68 12.46 4.20
CA ILE A 74 -11.83 13.22 3.67
C ILE A 74 -11.53 14.72 3.69
N ALA A 75 -11.08 15.25 4.83
CA ALA A 75 -10.75 16.67 4.96
C ALA A 75 -9.64 17.14 4.00
N ASN A 76 -8.74 16.23 3.60
CA ASN A 76 -7.61 16.55 2.71
C ASN A 76 -7.82 16.10 1.26
N LYS A 77 -8.96 15.49 0.92
CA LYS A 77 -9.18 14.83 -0.38
C LYS A 77 -8.89 15.74 -1.57
N GLU A 78 -9.53 16.91 -1.63
CA GLU A 78 -9.39 17.87 -2.72
C GLU A 78 -7.96 18.42 -2.85
N ARG A 79 -7.32 18.70 -1.70
CA ARG A 79 -5.93 19.19 -1.67
C ARG A 79 -4.95 18.14 -2.19
N LEU A 80 -5.16 16.88 -1.80
CA LEU A 80 -4.27 15.77 -2.10
C LEU A 80 -4.51 15.18 -3.49
N GLY A 81 -5.71 15.35 -4.05
CA GLY A 81 -6.12 14.71 -5.31
C GLY A 81 -6.37 13.21 -5.17
N ALA A 82 -6.51 12.71 -3.94
CA ALA A 82 -6.68 11.28 -3.68
C ALA A 82 -8.10 10.82 -4.03
N SER A 83 -8.20 9.71 -4.76
CA SER A 83 -9.49 9.10 -5.15
C SER A 83 -9.71 7.74 -4.52
N ILE A 84 -8.66 7.11 -3.98
CA ILE A 84 -8.72 5.76 -3.42
C ILE A 84 -8.31 5.76 -1.95
N LEU A 85 -9.13 5.12 -1.11
CA LEU A 85 -8.82 4.84 0.29
C LEU A 85 -8.69 3.33 0.48
N TRP A 86 -7.49 2.85 0.81
CA TRP A 86 -7.20 1.44 0.98
C TRP A 86 -6.99 1.09 2.46
N MET A 87 -7.88 0.27 3.01
CA MET A 87 -7.78 -0.26 4.38
C MET A 87 -7.25 -1.70 4.34
N GLN A 88 -6.09 -1.92 4.96
CA GLN A 88 -5.38 -3.20 4.94
C GLN A 88 -6.12 -4.34 5.65
N LEU A 89 -5.63 -5.57 5.48
CA LEU A 89 -6.15 -6.77 6.15
C LEU A 89 -6.30 -6.57 7.66
N GLY A 90 -7.46 -6.97 8.18
CA GLY A 90 -7.80 -6.85 9.61
C GLY A 90 -8.26 -5.44 10.03
N VAL A 91 -8.26 -4.46 9.12
CA VAL A 91 -8.86 -3.14 9.33
C VAL A 91 -10.24 -3.14 8.69
N ILE A 92 -11.26 -3.33 9.51
CA ILE A 92 -12.66 -3.30 9.10
C ILE A 92 -13.35 -2.22 9.91
N ASN A 93 -13.88 -1.22 9.22
CA ASN A 93 -14.69 -0.17 9.80
C ASN A 93 -15.71 0.30 8.75
N HIS A 94 -16.91 -0.30 8.79
CA HIS A 94 -17.96 -0.04 7.81
C HIS A 94 -18.44 1.41 7.84
N GLU A 95 -18.57 1.99 9.03
CA GLU A 95 -19.00 3.38 9.18
C GLU A 95 -17.98 4.37 8.57
N ALA A 96 -16.69 4.13 8.78
CA ALA A 96 -15.64 4.92 8.15
C ALA A 96 -15.65 4.77 6.63
N ALA A 97 -15.87 3.56 6.12
CA ALA A 97 -15.99 3.31 4.68
C ALA A 97 -17.19 4.05 4.07
N GLU A 98 -18.35 4.00 4.70
CA GLU A 98 -19.55 4.72 4.25
C GLU A 98 -19.31 6.23 4.18
N ARG A 99 -18.64 6.81 5.19
CA ARG A 99 -18.27 8.23 5.16
C ARG A 99 -17.30 8.57 4.03
N ALA A 100 -16.30 7.72 3.80
CA ALA A 100 -15.34 7.91 2.71
C ALA A 100 -16.00 7.78 1.33
N GLU A 101 -16.88 6.80 1.14
CA GLU A 101 -17.65 6.62 -0.09
C GLU A 101 -18.60 7.81 -0.34
N ALA A 102 -19.29 8.30 0.70
CA ALA A 102 -20.12 9.50 0.61
C ALA A 102 -19.30 10.75 0.25
N ALA A 103 -18.03 10.83 0.68
CA ALA A 103 -17.09 11.86 0.28
C ALA A 103 -16.48 11.63 -1.12
N GLY A 104 -16.87 10.57 -1.83
CA GLY A 104 -16.45 10.25 -3.19
C GLY A 104 -15.08 9.57 -3.28
N PHE A 105 -14.65 8.84 -2.25
CA PHE A 105 -13.56 7.88 -2.37
C PHE A 105 -14.07 6.54 -2.92
N THR A 106 -13.22 5.86 -3.68
CA THR A 106 -13.31 4.40 -3.83
C THR A 106 -12.65 3.75 -2.63
N VAL A 107 -13.43 3.06 -1.80
CA VAL A 107 -12.91 2.39 -0.60
C VAL A 107 -12.64 0.91 -0.88
N ILE A 108 -11.43 0.47 -0.54
CA ILE A 108 -11.02 -0.93 -0.63
C ILE A 108 -10.70 -1.41 0.77
N MET A 109 -11.57 -2.24 1.36
CA MET A 109 -11.40 -2.80 2.69
C MET A 109 -10.93 -4.25 2.69
N ASN A 110 -10.20 -4.62 3.75
CA ASN A 110 -9.79 -6.00 4.04
C ASN A 110 -9.07 -6.67 2.85
N ARG A 111 -8.15 -5.93 2.23
CA ARG A 111 -7.28 -6.41 1.15
C ARG A 111 -5.85 -6.02 1.46
N CYS A 112 -4.89 -6.89 1.17
CA CYS A 112 -3.48 -6.51 1.19
C CYS A 112 -3.01 -6.26 -0.25
N PRO A 113 -2.47 -5.07 -0.59
CA PRO A 113 -1.90 -4.76 -1.90
C PRO A 113 -0.82 -5.74 -2.30
N LYS A 114 -0.06 -6.31 -1.37
CA LYS A 114 0.93 -7.35 -1.69
C LYS A 114 0.27 -8.65 -2.19
N ILE A 115 -0.79 -9.09 -1.50
CA ILE A 115 -1.53 -10.30 -1.91
C ILE A 115 -2.31 -10.02 -3.19
N GLU A 116 -2.94 -8.85 -3.28
CA GLU A 116 -3.77 -8.47 -4.43
C GLU A 116 -2.93 -8.16 -5.66
N TYR A 117 -1.78 -7.49 -5.52
CA TYR A 117 -0.81 -7.33 -6.60
C TYR A 117 -0.29 -8.70 -7.03
N GLY A 118 0.11 -9.58 -6.12
CA GLY A 118 0.52 -10.94 -6.49
C GLY A 118 -0.58 -11.75 -7.19
N ARG A 119 -1.85 -11.51 -6.84
CA ARG A 119 -3.02 -12.16 -7.43
C ARG A 119 -3.31 -11.63 -8.84
N LEU A 120 -3.17 -10.32 -9.04
CA LEU A 120 -3.50 -9.62 -10.30
C LEU A 120 -2.32 -9.53 -11.27
N SER A 121 -1.07 -9.54 -10.80
CA SER A 121 0.15 -9.50 -11.61
C SER A 121 0.63 -10.89 -12.08
N GLY A 122 0.00 -11.97 -11.61
CA GLY A 122 0.39 -13.34 -11.91
C GLY A 122 1.57 -13.88 -11.10
N GLU A 123 2.15 -13.10 -10.18
CA GLU A 123 3.29 -13.53 -9.36
C GLU A 123 2.93 -14.66 -8.36
N ILE A 124 1.67 -14.78 -7.92
CA ILE A 124 1.24 -15.90 -7.06
C ILE A 124 1.17 -17.24 -7.84
N GLY A 125 1.02 -17.19 -9.17
CA GLY A 125 1.08 -18.39 -10.01
C GLY A 125 2.44 -19.09 -9.98
N TRP A 126 3.51 -18.33 -9.70
CA TRP A 126 4.90 -18.81 -9.64
C TRP A 126 5.26 -19.56 -8.34
N TYR A 127 4.58 -19.26 -7.23
CA TYR A 127 4.80 -19.92 -5.93
C TYR A 127 3.83 -21.08 -5.64
N GLY A 128 3.04 -21.50 -6.64
CA GLY A 128 2.28 -22.76 -6.58
C GLY A 128 1.03 -22.76 -5.69
N VAL A 129 0.63 -21.61 -5.14
CA VAL A 129 -0.60 -21.53 -4.35
C VAL A 129 -1.80 -21.35 -5.29
N ASN A 130 -2.60 -22.42 -5.39
CA ASN A 130 -3.92 -22.50 -6.01
C ASN A 130 -4.01 -22.42 -7.55
N ARG A 131 -3.12 -23.13 -8.28
CA ARG A 131 -3.24 -23.29 -9.75
C ARG A 131 -4.34 -24.26 -10.22
N ARG A 132 -5.01 -25.01 -9.33
CA ARG A 132 -5.90 -26.18 -9.64
C ARG A 132 -5.30 -27.22 -10.62
N VAL A 133 -4.00 -27.10 -10.91
CA VAL A 133 -3.22 -27.97 -11.79
C VAL A 133 -1.94 -28.28 -11.04
N ILE A 134 -1.69 -29.57 -10.80
CA ILE A 134 -0.41 -30.05 -10.25
C ILE A 134 0.52 -30.29 -11.44
N ASP A 135 1.65 -29.58 -11.47
CA ASP A 135 2.71 -29.71 -12.47
C ASP A 135 4.06 -29.85 -11.72
N ASN A 136 4.91 -30.78 -12.15
CA ASN A 136 6.15 -31.15 -11.45
C ASN A 136 7.40 -30.43 -12.02
N ARG A 137 7.21 -29.38 -12.83
CA ARG A 137 8.32 -28.64 -13.44
C ARG A 137 8.85 -27.57 -12.48
N LYS A 138 10.16 -27.55 -12.28
CA LYS A 138 10.84 -26.51 -11.48
C LYS A 138 10.65 -25.14 -12.13
N PRO A 139 10.28 -24.08 -11.37
CA PRO A 139 10.23 -22.72 -11.90
C PRO A 139 11.63 -22.26 -12.33
N HIS A 140 11.74 -21.67 -13.53
CA HIS A 140 12.99 -21.11 -14.03
C HIS A 140 13.27 -19.75 -13.37
N ALA A 141 14.14 -19.69 -12.36
CA ALA A 141 14.56 -18.41 -11.79
C ALA A 141 15.18 -17.53 -12.90
N PHE A 142 14.67 -16.32 -13.10
CA PHE A 142 15.22 -15.38 -14.07
C PHE A 142 16.60 -14.91 -13.57
N ASN A 143 17.65 -15.23 -14.33
CA ASN A 143 19.01 -14.76 -14.07
C ASN A 143 19.09 -13.25 -14.31
N LYS A 144 19.75 -12.53 -13.39
CA LYS A 144 20.16 -11.13 -13.58
C LYS A 144 21.21 -11.05 -14.69
N GLY A 145 20.96 -10.22 -15.70
CA GLY A 145 21.97 -9.76 -16.66
C GLY A 145 21.55 -10.00 -18.10
N GLY A 146 21.22 -8.91 -18.81
CA GLY A 146 20.93 -8.96 -20.25
C GLY A 146 20.63 -7.58 -20.80
N SER A 147 21.66 -6.97 -21.41
CA SER A 147 21.58 -5.75 -22.19
C SER A 147 20.50 -5.85 -23.28
N LEU A 148 19.71 -4.79 -23.47
CA LEU A 148 18.80 -4.63 -24.60
C LEU A 148 19.62 -4.53 -25.90
N ALA A 149 19.65 -5.61 -26.68
CA ALA A 149 20.05 -5.55 -28.08
C ALA A 149 18.82 -5.19 -28.93
N ARG A 150 18.96 -4.10 -29.70
CA ARG A 150 18.09 -3.72 -30.82
C ARG A 150 18.25 -4.72 -31.96
N GLY A 151 17.16 -4.98 -32.68
CA GLY A 151 17.10 -5.76 -33.91
C GLY A 151 15.66 -6.01 -34.30
#